data_AF-A0AAU5K5P5-F1
#
_entry.id   AF-A0AAU5K5P5-F1
#
_cell.length_a   1.000
_cell.length_b   1.000
_cell.length_c   1.000
_cell.angle_alpha   90.00
_cell.angle_beta   90.00
_cell.angle_gamma   90.00
#
_symmetry.space_group_name_H-M   'P 1'
#
loop_
_entity.id
_entity.type
_entity.pdbx_description
1 polymer ?
#
loop_
_entity_poly.entity_id
_entity_poly.type
_entity_poly.pdbx_seq_one_letter_code
_entity_poly.pdbx_strand_id
1 'polypeptide(L)'
;MNTADGSMDRLVILGVAESDAHAVANQLIAMQLRAHGFTVVNLGVCTPLADFADAHDRHPEAEAVLIGTLNGHAHQDLRTLPGLRAAGRLRCPVVVGGNLSVGSRKADTDRQRLLDLGVDHLLDDASGLILLLDMVHAARAAELQHG
;
A
#
# COMPACT_ATOMS: atom_id res chain seq x y z
N MET A 1 -34.36 2.31 -1.94
CA MET A 1 -33.86 1.20 -2.78
C MET A 1 -32.66 0.60 -2.07
N ASN A 2 -32.80 -0.65 -1.62
CA ASN A 2 -31.78 -1.64 -1.21
C ASN A 2 -30.77 -1.25 -0.09
N THR A 3 -31.06 -1.56 1.19
CA THR A 3 -30.60 -2.70 2.02
C THR A 3 -29.16 -2.62 2.54
N ALA A 4 -29.05 -2.89 3.83
CA ALA A 4 -27.85 -3.00 4.65
C ALA A 4 -26.74 -3.82 3.99
N ASP A 5 -25.50 -3.43 4.24
CA ASP A 5 -24.46 -4.39 4.52
C ASP A 5 -23.51 -3.78 5.56
N GLY A 6 -23.31 -4.49 6.66
CA GLY A 6 -22.17 -4.25 7.55
C GLY A 6 -20.91 -4.79 6.86
N SER A 7 -20.57 -4.25 5.69
CA SER A 7 -19.30 -4.58 5.06
C SER A 7 -18.22 -4.03 5.97
N MET A 8 -17.27 -4.86 6.36
CA MET A 8 -15.94 -4.36 6.70
C MET A 8 -15.47 -3.56 5.49
N ASP A 9 -15.63 -2.22 5.52
CA ASP A 9 -15.21 -1.32 4.45
C ASP A 9 -13.76 -1.66 4.10
N ARG A 10 -13.56 -2.29 2.94
CA ARG A 10 -12.24 -2.73 2.48
C ARG A 10 -11.45 -1.51 2.03
N LEU A 11 -11.01 -0.73 3.01
CA LEU A 11 -10.37 0.55 2.79
C LEU A 11 -8.86 0.35 2.62
N VAL A 12 -8.34 0.88 1.53
CA VAL A 12 -6.90 0.87 1.25
C VAL A 12 -6.43 2.27 0.94
N ILE A 13 -5.28 2.63 1.49
CA ILE A 13 -4.65 3.92 1.25
C ILE A 13 -3.69 3.72 0.09
N LEU A 14 -3.85 4.48 -0.99
CA LEU A 14 -3.01 4.43 -2.17
C LEU A 14 -2.30 5.76 -2.34
N GLY A 15 -1.02 5.73 -2.69
CA GLY A 15 -0.30 6.93 -3.10
C GLY A 15 0.97 6.58 -3.86
N VAL A 16 1.57 7.59 -4.48
CA VAL A 16 2.81 7.44 -5.25
C VAL A 16 3.90 8.29 -4.60
N ALA A 17 5.10 7.71 -4.47
CA ALA A 17 6.25 8.38 -3.86
C ALA A 17 6.71 9.63 -4.67
N GLU A 18 7.46 10.52 -4.01
CA GLU A 18 7.93 11.84 -4.51
C GLU A 18 8.59 11.82 -5.90
N SER A 19 9.17 10.70 -6.30
CA SER A 19 9.90 10.58 -7.56
C SER A 19 9.06 10.32 -8.81
N ASP A 20 7.73 10.16 -8.73
CA ASP A 20 6.93 9.67 -9.85
C ASP A 20 5.71 10.57 -10.21
N ALA A 21 5.78 11.19 -11.39
CA ALA A 21 4.67 11.96 -11.99
C ALA A 21 3.62 11.09 -12.70
N HIS A 22 3.68 9.77 -12.53
CA HIS A 22 2.81 8.79 -13.21
C HIS A 22 1.42 8.70 -12.57
N ALA A 23 0.67 9.80 -12.61
CA ALA A 23 -0.70 9.87 -12.08
C ALA A 23 -1.66 8.88 -12.76
N VAL A 24 -1.41 8.52 -14.04
CA VAL A 24 -2.26 7.61 -14.81
C VAL A 24 -2.24 6.19 -14.24
N ALA A 25 -1.06 5.63 -13.95
CA ALA A 25 -0.93 4.29 -13.38
C ALA A 25 -1.60 4.21 -12.00
N ASN A 26 -1.37 5.22 -11.17
CA ASN A 26 -2.02 5.36 -9.87
C ASN A 26 -3.55 5.36 -9.98
N GLN A 27 -4.08 6.14 -10.92
CA GLN A 27 -5.52 6.25 -11.11
C GLN A 27 -6.12 4.97 -11.70
N LEU A 28 -5.40 4.25 -12.57
CA LEU A 28 -5.80 2.94 -13.07
C LEU A 28 -5.92 1.91 -11.94
N ILE A 29 -4.92 1.84 -11.06
CA ILE A 29 -4.94 0.94 -9.89
C ILE A 29 -6.10 1.30 -8.97
N ALA A 30 -6.29 2.59 -8.68
CA ALA A 30 -7.42 3.06 -7.87
C ALA A 30 -8.77 2.67 -8.49
N MET A 31 -8.93 2.82 -9.80
CA MET A 31 -10.15 2.42 -10.52
C MET A 31 -10.36 0.91 -10.47
N GLN A 32 -9.30 0.11 -10.65
CA GLN A 32 -9.40 -1.35 -10.60
C GLN A 32 -9.82 -1.83 -9.21
N LEU A 33 -9.20 -1.31 -8.14
CA LEU A 33 -9.57 -1.60 -6.76
C LEU A 33 -11.05 -1.22 -6.49
N ARG A 34 -11.46 -0.03 -6.91
CA ARG A 34 -12.87 0.40 -6.78
C ARG A 34 -13.83 -0.49 -7.56
N ALA A 35 -13.42 -0.96 -8.75
CA ALA A 35 -14.22 -1.91 -9.54
C ALA A 35 -14.37 -3.27 -8.85
N HIS A 36 -13.42 -3.65 -7.99
CA HIS A 36 -13.48 -4.83 -7.13
C HIS A 36 -14.22 -4.59 -5.80
N GLY A 37 -14.77 -3.39 -5.57
CA GLY A 37 -15.52 -3.06 -4.35
C GLY A 37 -14.66 -2.55 -3.18
N PHE A 38 -13.39 -2.19 -3.43
CA PHE A 38 -12.52 -1.61 -2.41
C PHE A 38 -12.68 -0.09 -2.31
N THR A 39 -12.62 0.45 -1.09
CA THR A 39 -12.61 1.89 -0.83
C THR A 39 -11.17 2.41 -0.91
N VAL A 40 -10.83 3.09 -2.01
CA VAL A 40 -9.47 3.60 -2.22
C VAL A 40 -9.35 5.07 -1.81
N VAL A 41 -8.54 5.32 -0.79
CA VAL A 41 -8.10 6.66 -0.36
C VAL A 41 -6.82 7.00 -1.10
N ASN A 42 -6.95 7.71 -2.23
CA ASN A 42 -5.81 8.10 -3.04
C ASN A 42 -5.23 9.42 -2.53
N LEU A 43 -4.00 9.40 -2.00
CA LEU A 43 -3.24 10.58 -1.56
C LEU A 43 -2.61 11.36 -2.72
N GLY A 44 -2.59 10.77 -3.91
CA GLY A 44 -2.10 11.37 -5.13
C GLY A 44 -0.67 10.96 -5.49
N VAL A 45 0.02 11.88 -6.15
CA VAL A 45 1.43 11.74 -6.53
C VAL A 45 2.28 12.68 -5.70
N CYS A 46 3.55 12.35 -5.57
CA CYS A 46 4.47 13.04 -4.68
C CYS A 46 4.05 13.10 -3.21
N THR A 47 3.58 11.98 -2.68
CA THR A 47 3.14 11.88 -1.30
C THR A 47 4.27 11.34 -0.40
N PRO A 48 4.71 12.08 0.63
CA PRO A 48 5.67 11.58 1.60
C PRO A 48 5.04 10.58 2.57
N LEU A 49 5.83 9.68 3.16
CA LEU A 49 5.34 8.71 4.17
C LEU A 49 4.62 9.32 5.37
N ALA A 50 4.95 10.57 5.71
CA ALA A 50 4.25 11.30 6.76
C ALA A 50 2.76 11.47 6.44
N ASP A 51 2.41 11.74 5.18
CA ASP A 51 1.02 11.83 4.71
C ASP A 51 0.34 10.46 4.70
N PHE A 52 1.06 9.38 4.36
CA PHE A 52 0.51 8.03 4.52
C PHE A 52 0.18 7.70 5.97
N ALA A 53 1.05 8.11 6.90
CA ALA A 53 0.81 7.96 8.33
C ALA A 53 -0.36 8.83 8.83
N ASP A 54 -0.50 10.05 8.32
CA ASP A 54 -1.64 10.93 8.62
C ASP A 54 -2.94 10.36 8.06
N ALA A 55 -2.92 9.88 6.82
CA ALA A 55 -4.06 9.23 6.19
C ALA A 55 -4.49 7.98 6.97
N HIS A 56 -3.55 7.18 7.47
CA HIS A 56 -3.87 6.04 8.31
C HIS A 56 -4.37 6.45 9.70
N ASP A 57 -3.85 7.53 10.28
CA ASP A 57 -4.38 8.09 11.53
C ASP A 57 -5.84 8.53 11.38
N ARG A 58 -6.17 9.11 10.22
CA ARG A 58 -7.54 9.50 9.84
C ARG A 58 -8.42 8.32 9.43
N HIS A 59 -7.82 7.25 8.93
CA HIS A 59 -8.45 6.00 8.49
C HIS A 59 -7.83 4.80 9.23
N PRO A 60 -8.10 4.65 10.53
CA PRO A 60 -7.55 3.54 11.31
C PRO A 60 -8.12 2.18 10.85
N GLU A 61 -9.27 2.18 10.18
CA GLU A 61 -9.85 1.01 9.51
C GLU A 61 -9.07 0.54 8.26
N ALA A 62 -8.09 1.31 7.79
CA ALA A 62 -7.32 0.93 6.61
C ALA A 62 -6.72 -0.48 6.75
N GLU A 63 -6.99 -1.31 5.75
CA GLU A 63 -6.55 -2.70 5.72
C GLU A 63 -5.08 -2.82 5.33
N ALA A 64 -4.67 -2.00 4.37
CA ALA A 64 -3.31 -1.95 3.85
C ALA A 64 -2.98 -0.57 3.28
N VAL A 65 -1.68 -0.24 3.26
CA VAL A 65 -1.13 0.94 2.62
C VAL A 65 -0.37 0.53 1.37
N LEU A 66 -0.73 1.14 0.24
CA LEU A 66 -0.21 0.89 -1.10
C LEU A 66 0.64 2.07 -1.55
N ILE A 67 1.92 1.80 -1.81
CA ILE A 67 2.89 2.82 -2.21
C ILE A 67 3.42 2.48 -3.59
N GLY A 68 3.05 3.28 -4.58
CA GLY A 68 3.52 3.20 -5.96
C GLY A 68 4.92 3.81 -6.13
N THR A 69 5.84 3.08 -6.75
CA THR A 69 7.18 3.57 -7.12
C THR A 69 7.66 2.93 -8.42
N LEU A 70 7.99 3.74 -9.43
CA LEU A 70 8.49 3.29 -10.73
C LEU A 70 9.94 3.73 -10.96
N ASN A 71 10.42 4.73 -10.21
CA ASN A 71 11.74 5.33 -10.43
C ASN A 71 12.89 4.70 -9.62
N GLY A 72 12.64 3.62 -8.86
CA GLY A 72 13.67 2.93 -8.07
C GLY A 72 14.21 3.71 -6.86
N HIS A 73 13.64 4.87 -6.54
CA HIS A 73 14.00 5.70 -5.38
C HIS A 73 13.28 5.33 -4.09
N ALA A 74 12.41 4.33 -4.14
CA ALA A 74 11.59 3.83 -3.03
C ALA A 74 12.35 3.73 -1.70
N HIS A 75 13.62 3.30 -1.72
CA HIS A 75 14.45 3.18 -0.53
C HIS A 75 14.65 4.51 0.23
N GLN A 76 14.88 5.61 -0.49
CA GLN A 76 15.11 6.92 0.16
C GLN A 76 13.83 7.47 0.77
N ASP A 77 12.72 7.30 0.05
CA ASP A 77 11.39 7.63 0.54
C ASP A 77 11.05 6.78 1.77
N LEU A 78 11.24 5.46 1.70
CA LEU A 78 10.87 4.46 2.72
C LEU A 78 11.81 4.38 3.92
N ARG A 79 12.91 5.13 3.95
CA ARG A 79 13.84 5.11 5.10
C ARG A 79 13.18 5.54 6.42
N THR A 80 12.10 6.33 6.35
CA THR A 80 11.37 6.84 7.53
C THR A 80 10.25 5.91 7.97
N LEU A 81 9.92 4.88 7.17
CA LEU A 81 8.94 3.85 7.49
C LEU A 81 9.20 3.16 8.84
N PRO A 82 10.41 2.67 9.17
CA PRO A 82 10.64 2.00 10.45
C PRO A 82 10.41 2.93 11.65
N GLY A 83 10.71 4.23 11.50
CA GLY A 83 10.41 5.24 12.52
C GLY A 83 8.91 5.44 12.73
N LEU A 84 8.12 5.44 11.65
CA LEU A 84 6.65 5.55 11.72
C LEU A 84 6.00 4.29 12.31
N ARG A 85 6.50 3.09 11.97
CA ARG A 85 6.07 1.83 12.58
C ARG A 85 6.41 1.79 14.06
N ALA A 86 7.63 2.19 14.44
CA ALA A 86 8.05 2.29 15.84
C ALA A 86 7.23 3.31 16.65
N ALA A 87 6.81 4.41 16.02
CA ALA A 87 5.89 5.39 16.61
C ALA A 87 4.43 4.87 16.67
N GLY A 88 4.13 3.69 16.13
CA GLY A 88 2.80 3.10 16.13
C GLY A 88 1.80 3.77 15.18
N ARG A 89 2.27 4.62 14.26
CA ARG A 89 1.44 5.32 13.26
C ARG A 89 1.16 4.50 12.00
N LEU A 90 1.93 3.43 11.79
CA LEU A 90 1.77 2.49 10.68
C LEU A 90 1.75 1.06 11.17
N ARG A 91 0.55 0.57 11.52
CA ARG A 91 0.34 -0.79 12.03
C ARG A 91 -0.17 -1.76 10.97
N CYS A 92 -0.75 -1.23 9.89
CA CYS A 92 -1.19 -2.02 8.75
C CYS A 92 -0.01 -2.48 7.87
N PRO A 93 -0.19 -3.57 7.10
CA PRO A 93 0.79 -4.02 6.13
C PRO A 93 1.02 -2.97 5.05
N VAL A 94 2.30 -2.75 4.75
CA VAL A 94 2.75 -1.83 3.69
C VAL A 94 3.11 -2.63 2.47
N VAL A 95 2.38 -2.36 1.39
CA VAL A 95 2.55 -2.97 0.08
C VAL A 95 3.18 -1.93 -0.83
N VAL A 96 4.36 -2.22 -1.34
CA VAL A 96 5.04 -1.38 -2.33
C VAL A 96 4.82 -1.98 -3.70
N GLY A 97 4.23 -1.20 -4.61
CA GLY A 97 3.90 -1.62 -5.97
C GLY A 97 4.65 -0.82 -7.03
N GLY A 98 5.02 -1.46 -8.13
CA GLY A 98 5.55 -0.78 -9.31
C GLY A 98 6.66 -1.57 -9.99
N ASN A 99 7.10 -1.05 -11.14
CA ASN A 99 8.08 -1.72 -11.99
C ASN A 99 9.49 -1.64 -11.36
N LEU A 100 9.79 -2.54 -10.41
CA LEU A 100 11.14 -2.71 -9.87
C LEU A 100 12.10 -3.32 -10.91
N SER A 101 11.59 -3.75 -12.07
CA SER A 101 12.37 -4.40 -13.12
C SER A 101 13.21 -3.44 -13.98
N VAL A 102 13.29 -2.14 -13.65
CA VAL A 102 14.24 -1.20 -14.27
C VAL A 102 15.68 -1.39 -13.77
N GLY A 103 16.26 -2.55 -14.09
CA GLY A 103 17.69 -2.84 -13.90
C GLY A 103 17.93 -4.23 -13.30
N SER A 104 17.97 -5.25 -14.17
CA SER A 104 18.05 -6.70 -13.88
C SER A 104 19.26 -7.21 -13.07
N ARG A 105 19.90 -6.37 -12.24
CA ARG A 105 20.92 -6.78 -11.27
C ARG A 105 20.86 -6.04 -9.91
N LYS A 106 20.06 -4.98 -9.76
CA LYS A 106 19.91 -4.21 -8.50
C LYS A 106 18.60 -4.50 -7.75
N ALA A 107 17.56 -4.95 -8.47
CA ALA A 107 16.22 -5.16 -7.92
C ALA A 107 16.17 -6.08 -6.68
N ASP A 108 17.01 -7.12 -6.62
CA ASP A 108 17.07 -8.03 -5.48
C ASP A 108 17.61 -7.34 -4.20
N THR A 109 18.69 -6.57 -4.34
CA THR A 109 19.26 -5.81 -3.23
C THR A 109 18.33 -4.70 -2.76
N ASP A 110 17.66 -4.02 -3.68
CA ASP A 110 16.69 -2.98 -3.32
C ASP A 110 15.45 -3.57 -2.65
N ARG A 111 14.94 -4.71 -3.14
CA ARG A 111 13.85 -5.46 -2.49
C ARG A 111 14.22 -5.86 -1.07
N GLN A 112 15.41 -6.40 -0.86
CA GLN A 112 15.85 -6.83 0.47
C GLN A 112 16.03 -5.65 1.43
N ARG A 113 16.52 -4.50 0.96
CA ARG A 113 16.57 -3.29 1.77
C ARG A 113 15.18 -2.76 2.12
N LEU A 114 14.22 -2.82 1.19
CA LEU A 114 12.85 -2.41 1.44
C LEU A 114 12.19 -3.28 2.52
N LEU A 115 12.40 -4.59 2.45
CA LEU A 115 11.96 -5.53 3.49
C LEU A 115 12.62 -5.23 4.84
N ASP A 116 13.92 -4.92 4.85
CA ASP A 116 14.68 -4.53 6.06
C ASP A 116 14.15 -3.23 6.69
N LEU A 117 13.70 -2.27 5.87
CA LEU A 117 13.03 -1.05 6.33
C LEU A 117 11.63 -1.29 6.93
N GLY A 118 11.08 -2.50 6.77
CA GLY A 118 9.76 -2.87 7.29
C GLY A 118 8.63 -2.77 6.27
N VAL A 119 8.93 -2.87 4.98
CA VAL A 119 7.92 -3.17 3.95
C VAL A 119 7.48 -4.63 4.08
N ASP A 120 6.18 -4.89 4.01
CA ASP A 120 5.63 -6.23 4.20
C ASP A 120 5.57 -7.01 2.89
N HIS A 121 5.13 -6.33 1.83
CA HIS A 121 4.93 -6.94 0.52
C HIS A 121 5.43 -6.05 -0.60
N LEU A 122 6.03 -6.68 -1.61
CA LEU A 122 6.45 -6.02 -2.84
C LEU A 122 5.77 -6.66 -4.04
N LEU A 123 5.12 -5.83 -4.85
CA LEU A 123 4.44 -6.22 -6.07
C LEU A 123 5.10 -5.55 -7.27
N ASP A 124 5.48 -6.36 -8.25
CA ASP A 124 5.94 -5.87 -9.55
C ASP A 124 4.75 -5.43 -10.43
N ASP A 125 3.59 -6.07 -10.23
CA ASP A 125 2.42 -5.93 -11.09
C ASP A 125 1.10 -5.79 -10.31
N ALA A 126 0.17 -5.01 -10.85
CA ALA A 126 -1.13 -4.74 -10.22
C ALA A 126 -2.05 -5.97 -10.21
N SER A 127 -1.82 -6.96 -11.09
CA SER A 127 -2.64 -8.18 -11.15
C SER A 127 -2.57 -9.01 -9.86
N GLY A 128 -1.43 -9.00 -9.17
CA GLY A 128 -1.25 -9.69 -7.88
C GLY A 128 -1.79 -8.91 -6.68
N LEU A 129 -2.12 -7.63 -6.87
CA LEU A 129 -2.54 -6.75 -5.79
C LEU A 129 -3.88 -7.16 -5.19
N ILE A 130 -4.87 -7.45 -6.02
CA ILE A 130 -6.20 -7.84 -5.55
C ILE A 130 -6.13 -9.11 -4.71
N LEU A 131 -5.34 -10.10 -5.17
CA LEU A 131 -5.15 -11.35 -4.45
C LEU A 131 -4.45 -11.12 -3.10
N LEU A 132 -3.43 -10.27 -3.06
CA LEU A 132 -2.73 -9.92 -1.83
C LEU A 132 -3.65 -9.26 -0.81
N LEU A 133 -4.45 -8.28 -1.25
CA LEU A 133 -5.41 -7.60 -0.38
C LEU A 133 -6.47 -8.56 0.15
N ASP A 134 -6.96 -9.48 -0.68
CA ASP A 134 -7.92 -10.49 -0.24
C ASP A 134 -7.31 -11.45 0.80
N MET A 135 -6.04 -11.85 0.62
CA MET A 135 -5.31 -12.63 1.62
C MET A 135 -5.10 -11.87 2.93
N VAL A 136 -4.69 -10.60 2.87
CA VAL A 136 -4.50 -9.74 4.05
C VAL A 136 -5.82 -9.58 4.81
N HIS A 137 -6.91 -9.31 4.08
CA HIS A 137 -8.24 -9.19 4.65
C HIS A 137 -8.66 -10.51 5.32
N ALA A 138 -8.48 -11.65 4.64
CA ALA A 138 -8.80 -12.96 5.18
C ALA A 138 -7.99 -13.29 6.45
N ALA A 139 -6.69 -12.95 6.47
CA ALA A 139 -5.84 -13.13 7.63
C ALA A 139 -6.33 -12.28 8.82
N ARG A 140 -6.60 -10.99 8.61
CA ARG A 140 -7.12 -10.10 9.65
C ARG A 140 -8.50 -10.54 10.16
N ALA A 141 -9.38 -10.95 9.26
CA ALA A 141 -10.69 -11.47 9.61
C ALA A 141 -10.59 -12.76 10.45
N ALA A 142 -9.59 -13.61 10.18
CA ALA A 142 -9.35 -14.81 10.98
C ALA A 142 -8.79 -14.49 12.38
N GLU A 143 -7.91 -13.49 12.51
CA GLU A 143 -7.39 -13.03 13.80
C GLU A 143 -8.50 -12.45 14.70
N LEU A 144 -9.43 -11.68 14.13
CA LEU A 144 -10.56 -11.09 14.85
C LEU A 144 -11.60 -12.13 15.31
N GLN A 145 -11.64 -13.33 14.70
CA GLN A 145 -12.58 -14.40 15.06
C GLN A 145 -12.06 -15.33 16.16
N HIS A 146 -10.78 -15.23 16.54
CA HIS A 146 -10.13 -16.12 17.51
C HIS A 146 -9.69 -15.42 18.81
N GLY A 147 -9.99 -14.14 18.99
CA GLY A 147 -9.72 -13.36 20.22
C GLY A 147 -10.98 -13.09 21.03
#